data_AF-A0A9P9G755-F1
#
_entry.id   AF-A0A9P9G755-F1
#
_cell.length_a   1.000
_cell.length_b   1.000
_cell.length_c   1.000
_cell.angle_alpha   90.00
_cell.angle_beta   90.00
_cell.angle_gamma   90.00
#
_symmetry.space_group_name_H-M   'P 1'
#
loop_
_entity.id
_entity.type
_entity.pdbx_description
1 polymer ?
#
loop_
_entity_poly.entity_id
_entity_poly.type
_entity_poly.pdbx_seq_one_letter_code
_entity_poly.pdbx_strand_id
1 'polypeptide(L)'
;RLTNSHEPTLHVAENNMSVVSSHTTNPTSEWNDFGISMVNKAEWKDFLDFMEFQAKEYPYPTHLYRAHVHGHPFPRWIDECVGEYCDSFASDFHSWVESDARSEIYVTMCDPLEYFTIDGLFSELGQHLNKTQICLQRQQSGEEPLYTRLVSLSGHFNWTTQKICKLGEKTGADQVPGLALFESSVIKTSGVQIWRVKDMLAFFDDSRLKDSLTISSQLRRWAMNADEYVCWEFIPRDALVAFVSVSDLTQQLDNNGKAFLRKEFVSADNLANMRLRGCERISLEEYTERASRFLLRIFSNISSWDDMKRLDINTIANWVLSPFEWGYELIGFSEDLEDLEGYIVSFIQTEFRKRGFPSNGEGLMLVKAGG
;
A
#
# COMPACT_ATOMS: atom_id res chain seq x y z
N ARG A 1 -18.01 -7.60 -68.13
CA ARG A 1 -18.80 -8.86 -68.03
C ARG A 1 -17.83 -9.96 -67.64
N LEU A 2 -18.28 -10.84 -66.73
CA LEU A 2 -17.58 -11.97 -66.09
C LEU A 2 -16.82 -11.62 -64.81
N THR A 3 -17.60 -11.75 -63.73
CA THR A 3 -17.25 -12.07 -62.35
C THR A 3 -16.42 -13.35 -62.25
N ASN A 4 -15.51 -13.42 -61.28
CA ASN A 4 -15.32 -14.65 -60.50
C ASN A 4 -14.76 -14.31 -59.12
N SER A 5 -15.58 -14.66 -58.12
CA SER A 5 -15.35 -14.72 -56.69
C SER A 5 -14.47 -15.91 -56.34
N HIS A 6 -13.41 -15.69 -55.57
CA HIS A 6 -12.77 -16.74 -54.79
C HIS A 6 -12.66 -16.30 -53.33
N GLU A 7 -13.53 -16.89 -52.52
CA GLU A 7 -13.36 -17.06 -51.08
C GLU A 7 -12.07 -17.86 -50.81
N PRO A 8 -11.29 -17.52 -49.78
CA PRO A 8 -10.31 -18.43 -49.22
C PRO A 8 -10.93 -19.25 -48.10
N THR A 9 -11.06 -20.54 -48.35
CA THR A 9 -11.41 -21.59 -47.40
C THR A 9 -10.36 -21.66 -46.29
N LEU A 10 -10.78 -21.45 -45.04
CA LEU A 10 -9.98 -21.69 -43.83
C LEU A 10 -9.67 -23.19 -43.71
N HIS A 11 -8.42 -23.56 -43.98
CA HIS A 11 -7.89 -24.85 -43.58
C HIS A 11 -7.65 -24.83 -42.07
N VAL A 12 -8.52 -25.52 -41.34
CA VAL A 12 -8.31 -25.92 -39.95
C VAL A 12 -7.14 -26.91 -39.93
N ALA A 13 -5.99 -26.46 -39.46
CA ALA A 13 -4.90 -27.35 -39.07
C ALA A 13 -5.18 -27.79 -37.62
N GLU A 14 -5.65 -29.03 -37.48
CA GLU A 14 -5.67 -29.78 -36.22
C GLU A 14 -4.22 -29.98 -35.74
N ASN A 15 -3.74 -29.08 -34.89
CA ASN A 15 -2.55 -29.33 -34.11
C ASN A 15 -2.92 -30.17 -32.90
N ASN A 16 -2.72 -31.48 -33.06
CA ASN A 16 -2.55 -32.46 -31.99
C ASN A 16 -1.42 -31.99 -31.06
N MET A 17 -1.75 -31.25 -30.01
CA MET A 17 -0.87 -31.15 -28.85
C MET A 17 -1.11 -32.38 -27.98
N SER A 18 -0.12 -33.27 -28.01
CA SER A 18 0.07 -34.30 -27.02
C SER A 18 -0.05 -33.69 -25.64
N VAL A 19 -1.01 -34.18 -24.86
CA VAL A 19 -1.12 -33.91 -23.43
C VAL A 19 0.13 -34.47 -22.77
N VAL A 20 1.16 -33.64 -22.67
CA VAL A 20 2.25 -33.87 -21.72
C VAL A 20 1.64 -33.54 -20.37
N SER A 21 1.32 -34.60 -19.63
CA SER A 21 0.91 -34.56 -18.24
C SER A 21 2.01 -33.91 -17.41
N SER A 22 2.05 -32.58 -17.38
CA SER A 22 2.70 -31.82 -16.32
C SER A 22 1.85 -32.02 -15.08
N HIS A 23 2.44 -32.63 -14.05
CA HIS A 23 1.86 -32.76 -12.73
C HIS A 23 1.39 -31.40 -12.22
N THR A 24 0.12 -31.09 -12.44
CA THR A 24 -0.61 -30.05 -11.73
C THR A 24 -0.66 -30.49 -10.27
N THR A 25 0.17 -29.91 -9.42
CA THR A 25 -0.13 -29.82 -8.00
C THR A 25 -1.32 -28.89 -7.88
N ASN A 26 -2.50 -29.48 -8.00
CA ASN A 26 -3.74 -28.86 -7.57
C ASN A 26 -3.52 -28.35 -6.14
N PRO A 27 -3.65 -27.03 -5.85
CA PRO A 27 -3.56 -26.55 -4.48
C PRO A 27 -4.59 -27.26 -3.61
N THR A 28 -5.72 -27.69 -4.19
CA THR A 28 -6.78 -28.46 -3.52
C THR A 28 -6.33 -29.80 -2.93
N SER A 29 -5.20 -30.39 -3.35
CA SER A 29 -4.71 -31.62 -2.70
C SER A 29 -3.99 -31.37 -1.37
N GLU A 30 -3.53 -30.15 -1.10
CA GLU A 30 -2.88 -29.81 0.18
C GLU A 30 -3.91 -29.46 1.29
N TRP A 31 -5.17 -29.18 0.94
CA TRP A 31 -6.22 -28.85 1.91
C TRP A 31 -6.74 -30.04 2.68
N ASN A 32 -6.58 -31.26 2.15
CA ASN A 32 -7.00 -32.48 2.84
C ASN A 32 -5.94 -32.99 3.84
N ASP A 33 -4.76 -32.38 3.88
CA ASP A 33 -3.65 -32.78 4.76
C ASP A 33 -3.29 -31.70 5.80
N PHE A 34 -4.10 -30.64 5.93
CA PHE A 34 -4.21 -29.95 7.23
C PHE A 34 -4.91 -30.89 8.20
N GLY A 35 -4.18 -31.91 8.66
CA GLY A 35 -4.47 -32.57 9.90
C GLY A 35 -4.80 -31.48 10.90
N ILE A 36 -5.98 -31.55 11.50
CA ILE A 36 -6.54 -30.58 12.43
C ILE A 36 -5.49 -30.34 13.51
N SER A 37 -4.58 -29.41 13.24
CA SER A 37 -3.61 -28.90 14.18
C SER A 37 -4.48 -28.23 15.20
N MET A 38 -4.56 -28.80 16.41
CA MET A 38 -5.32 -28.22 17.49
C MET A 38 -4.84 -26.79 17.66
N VAL A 39 -5.63 -25.83 17.17
CA VAL A 39 -5.32 -24.42 17.29
C VAL A 39 -5.09 -24.14 18.77
N ASN A 40 -3.86 -23.76 19.10
CA ASN A 40 -3.50 -23.49 20.47
C ASN A 40 -4.02 -22.11 20.87
N LYS A 41 -5.27 -22.08 21.35
CA LYS A 41 -5.95 -20.85 21.75
C LYS A 41 -5.19 -20.07 22.84
N ALA A 42 -4.37 -20.74 23.64
CA ALA A 42 -3.56 -20.06 24.66
C ALA A 42 -2.42 -19.26 24.02
N GLU A 43 -1.71 -19.82 23.04
CA GLU A 43 -0.65 -19.08 22.33
C GLU A 43 -1.20 -17.90 21.53
N TRP A 44 -2.36 -18.07 20.90
CA TRP A 44 -3.05 -16.95 20.26
C TRP A 44 -3.43 -15.86 21.26
N LYS A 45 -3.93 -16.24 22.44
CA LYS A 45 -4.23 -15.27 23.49
C LYS A 45 -2.98 -14.52 23.94
N ASP A 46 -1.88 -15.21 24.20
CA ASP A 46 -0.63 -14.58 24.63
C ASP A 46 -0.10 -13.61 23.58
N PHE A 47 -0.16 -13.99 22.30
CA PHE A 47 0.20 -13.12 21.18
C PHE A 47 -0.69 -11.88 21.11
N LEU A 48 -2.02 -12.03 21.16
CA LEU A 48 -2.95 -10.91 21.07
C LEU A 48 -2.84 -9.96 22.26
N ASP A 49 -2.71 -10.50 23.48
CA ASP A 49 -2.51 -9.71 24.70
C ASP A 49 -1.19 -8.90 24.60
N PHE A 50 -0.12 -9.50 24.07
CA PHE A 50 1.14 -8.81 23.81
C PHE A 50 0.99 -7.69 22.77
N MET A 51 0.34 -7.98 21.63
CA MET A 51 0.15 -6.99 20.56
C MET A 51 -0.73 -5.82 21.03
N GLU A 52 -1.77 -6.09 21.82
CA GLU A 52 -2.62 -5.05 22.40
C GLU A 52 -1.84 -4.18 23.40
N PHE A 53 -0.99 -4.80 24.23
CA PHE A 53 -0.10 -4.06 25.13
C PHE A 53 0.83 -3.13 24.35
N GLN A 54 1.52 -3.63 23.32
CA GLN A 54 2.42 -2.82 22.49
C GLN A 54 1.68 -1.69 21.76
N ALA A 55 0.47 -1.96 21.26
CA ALA A 55 -0.34 -0.94 20.59
C ALA A 55 -0.84 0.16 21.54
N LYS A 56 -0.92 -0.09 22.85
CA LYS A 56 -1.22 0.92 23.87
C LYS A 56 0.00 1.78 24.20
N GLU A 57 1.16 1.15 24.36
CA GLU A 57 2.43 1.85 24.65
C GLU A 57 2.93 2.65 23.45
N TYR A 58 2.77 2.10 22.25
CA TYR A 58 3.22 2.68 20.98
C TYR A 58 2.07 2.68 19.97
N PRO A 59 1.14 3.66 20.08
CA PRO A 59 -0.01 3.76 19.20
C PRO A 59 0.34 3.69 17.72
N TYR A 60 -0.57 3.11 16.94
CA TYR A 60 -0.41 3.06 15.48
C TYR A 60 -0.59 4.46 14.91
N PRO A 61 0.11 4.80 13.82
CA PRO A 61 -0.10 6.08 13.15
C PRO A 61 -1.55 6.22 12.71
N THR A 62 -2.06 7.45 12.66
CA THR A 62 -3.43 7.74 12.23
C THR A 62 -3.69 7.20 10.83
N HIS A 63 -2.68 7.24 9.97
CA HIS A 63 -2.73 6.75 8.60
C HIS A 63 -1.64 5.73 8.31
N LEU A 64 -1.98 4.76 7.48
CA LEU A 64 -1.08 3.77 6.93
C LEU A 64 -1.09 3.86 5.41
N TYR A 65 0.04 3.54 4.80
CA TYR A 65 0.28 3.76 3.38
C TYR A 65 0.58 2.43 2.67
N ARG A 66 0.13 2.31 1.42
CA ARG A 66 0.46 1.16 0.56
C ARG A 66 0.85 1.60 -0.83
N ALA A 67 1.95 1.05 -1.32
CA ALA A 67 2.25 1.02 -2.75
C ALA A 67 1.42 -0.10 -3.37
N HIS A 68 0.36 0.25 -4.09
CA HIS A 68 -0.61 -0.71 -4.64
C HIS A 68 -0.63 -0.63 -6.17
N VAL A 69 -0.92 -1.75 -6.83
CA VAL A 69 -1.11 -1.81 -8.29
C VAL A 69 -2.46 -2.44 -8.57
N HIS A 70 -3.34 -1.68 -9.22
CA HIS A 70 -4.60 -2.20 -9.75
C HIS A 70 -4.40 -2.78 -11.15
N GLY A 71 -5.33 -3.63 -11.57
CA GLY A 71 -5.32 -4.27 -12.88
C GLY A 71 -4.71 -5.68 -12.88
N HIS A 72 -4.16 -6.08 -14.02
CA HIS A 72 -3.63 -7.43 -14.28
C HIS A 72 -2.66 -7.93 -13.17
N PRO A 73 -2.59 -9.24 -12.84
CA PRO A 73 -3.20 -10.41 -13.48
C PRO A 73 -4.68 -10.61 -13.23
N PHE A 74 -5.30 -9.76 -12.42
CA PHE A 74 -6.69 -9.89 -12.04
C PHE A 74 -7.42 -8.63 -12.49
N PRO A 75 -7.79 -8.52 -13.78
CA PRO A 75 -8.39 -7.31 -14.34
C PRO A 75 -9.65 -6.97 -13.55
N ARG A 76 -9.64 -5.79 -12.93
CA ARG A 76 -10.81 -5.25 -12.25
C ARG A 76 -11.44 -4.19 -13.11
N TRP A 77 -12.74 -4.34 -13.29
CA TRP A 77 -13.53 -3.50 -14.16
C TRP A 77 -13.81 -2.22 -13.38
N ILE A 78 -13.49 -1.09 -13.97
CA ILE A 78 -14.12 0.17 -13.58
C ILE A 78 -15.58 -0.03 -13.96
N ASP A 79 -16.51 -0.04 -13.00
CA ASP A 79 -17.92 0.06 -13.36
C ASP A 79 -18.12 1.45 -13.98
N GLU A 80 -18.06 1.49 -15.31
CA GLU A 80 -18.19 2.68 -16.14
C GLU A 80 -19.52 3.43 -15.87
N CYS A 81 -20.48 2.79 -15.19
CA CYS A 81 -21.79 3.35 -14.91
C CYS A 81 -21.89 4.15 -13.60
N VAL A 82 -20.98 3.96 -12.64
CA VAL A 82 -21.13 4.53 -11.28
C VAL A 82 -20.01 5.51 -10.92
N GLY A 83 -18.84 5.41 -11.55
CA GLY A 83 -17.70 6.30 -11.28
C GLY A 83 -17.08 6.11 -9.88
N GLU A 84 -17.56 5.12 -9.12
CA GLU A 84 -16.95 4.69 -7.88
C GLU A 84 -15.80 3.75 -8.24
N TYR A 85 -14.59 4.11 -7.80
CA TYR A 85 -13.43 3.22 -7.80
C TYR A 85 -13.87 1.86 -7.18
N CYS A 86 -13.48 0.71 -7.73
CA CYS A 86 -14.03 -0.60 -7.34
C CYS A 86 -12.93 -1.67 -7.20
N ASP A 87 -11.84 -1.29 -6.54
CA ASP A 87 -10.75 -2.20 -6.25
C ASP A 87 -10.74 -2.62 -4.77
N SER A 88 -10.55 -3.92 -4.52
CA SER A 88 -10.27 -4.47 -3.20
C SER A 88 -8.78 -4.40 -2.85
N PHE A 89 -8.44 -4.16 -1.59
CA PHE A 89 -7.06 -4.12 -1.12
C PHE A 89 -6.68 -5.46 -0.48
N ALA A 90 -6.91 -6.52 -1.25
CA ALA A 90 -6.76 -7.88 -0.80
C ALA A 90 -5.31 -8.39 -0.94
N SER A 91 -5.07 -9.53 -0.30
CA SER A 91 -3.86 -10.33 -0.42
C SER A 91 -3.80 -11.01 -1.79
N ASP A 92 -2.61 -11.47 -2.17
CA ASP A 92 -2.46 -12.20 -3.44
C ASP A 92 -3.25 -13.51 -3.42
N PHE A 93 -3.31 -14.16 -2.25
CA PHE A 93 -4.09 -15.37 -2.06
C PHE A 93 -5.58 -15.11 -2.32
N HIS A 94 -6.13 -14.06 -1.71
CA HIS A 94 -7.55 -13.70 -1.89
C HIS A 94 -7.84 -13.34 -3.36
N SER A 95 -6.97 -12.54 -3.98
CA SER A 95 -7.10 -12.14 -5.39
C SER A 95 -7.06 -13.36 -6.34
N TRP A 96 -6.24 -14.35 -6.02
CA TRP A 96 -6.18 -15.62 -6.74
C TRP A 96 -7.49 -16.42 -6.58
N VAL A 97 -8.02 -16.54 -5.36
CA VAL A 97 -9.30 -17.22 -5.13
C VAL A 97 -10.47 -16.51 -5.82
N GLU A 98 -10.51 -15.17 -5.78
CA GLU A 98 -11.51 -14.38 -6.53
C GLU A 98 -11.46 -14.69 -8.04
N SER A 99 -10.24 -14.73 -8.60
CA SER A 99 -9.99 -15.04 -10.01
C SER A 99 -10.50 -16.44 -10.39
N ASP A 100 -10.17 -17.44 -9.58
CA ASP A 100 -10.63 -18.82 -9.82
C ASP A 100 -12.15 -18.96 -9.68
N ALA A 101 -12.75 -18.23 -8.74
CA ALA A 101 -14.19 -18.22 -8.50
C ALA A 101 -14.98 -17.50 -9.61
N ARG A 102 -14.31 -16.70 -10.48
CA ARG A 102 -14.93 -15.86 -11.52
C ARG A 102 -16.04 -14.94 -10.98
N SER A 103 -15.95 -14.57 -9.71
CA SER A 103 -16.96 -13.77 -9.02
C SER A 103 -16.28 -12.82 -8.05
N GLU A 104 -16.61 -11.54 -8.16
CA GLU A 104 -15.89 -10.45 -7.51
C GLU A 104 -16.00 -10.44 -5.97
N ILE A 105 -17.03 -11.06 -5.36
CA ILE A 105 -17.42 -10.76 -3.96
C ILE A 105 -17.97 -11.98 -3.20
N TYR A 106 -17.31 -13.16 -3.26
CA TYR A 106 -17.74 -14.32 -2.45
C TYR A 106 -16.61 -15.15 -1.83
N VAL A 107 -15.41 -14.60 -1.70
CA VAL A 107 -14.35 -15.31 -0.97
C VAL A 107 -14.57 -15.13 0.53
N THR A 108 -14.95 -16.21 1.22
CA THR A 108 -15.04 -16.22 2.68
C THR A 108 -13.66 -15.92 3.27
N MET A 109 -13.59 -14.89 4.09
CA MET A 109 -12.37 -14.52 4.79
C MET A 109 -12.17 -15.50 5.94
N CYS A 110 -10.98 -16.08 6.02
CA CYS A 110 -10.66 -17.00 7.11
C CYS A 110 -10.17 -16.19 8.31
N ASP A 111 -10.80 -16.36 9.47
CA ASP A 111 -10.24 -15.84 10.71
C ASP A 111 -8.94 -16.62 11.03
N PRO A 112 -7.77 -15.97 11.10
CA PRO A 112 -6.52 -16.67 11.39
C PRO A 112 -6.57 -17.43 12.72
N LEU A 113 -7.36 -16.97 13.69
CA LEU A 113 -7.53 -17.61 15.00
C LEU A 113 -8.31 -18.92 14.94
N GLU A 114 -9.05 -19.19 13.86
CA GLU A 114 -9.85 -20.41 13.71
C GLU A 114 -9.08 -21.52 12.98
N TYR A 115 -8.18 -21.15 12.07
CA TYR A 115 -7.59 -22.09 11.10
C TYR A 115 -6.07 -22.20 11.17
N PHE A 116 -5.37 -21.29 11.86
CA PHE A 116 -3.91 -21.22 11.84
C PHE A 116 -3.32 -21.31 13.24
N THR A 117 -2.11 -21.84 13.35
CA THR A 117 -1.29 -21.73 14.56
C THR A 117 -0.48 -20.44 14.54
N ILE A 118 0.05 -20.03 15.69
CA ILE A 118 1.00 -18.93 15.78
C ILE A 118 2.28 -19.24 14.98
N ASP A 119 2.80 -20.47 15.02
CA ASP A 119 3.89 -20.92 14.15
C ASP A 119 3.54 -20.70 12.65
N GLY A 120 2.31 -21.03 12.26
CA GLY A 120 1.80 -20.80 10.91
C GLY A 120 1.79 -19.30 10.53
N LEU A 121 1.34 -18.43 11.44
CA LEU A 121 1.38 -16.98 11.25
C LEU A 121 2.81 -16.46 11.04
N PHE A 122 3.78 -16.94 11.83
CA PHE A 122 5.18 -16.50 11.69
C PHE A 122 5.89 -17.10 10.47
N SER A 123 5.51 -18.30 10.05
CA SER A 123 5.94 -18.87 8.78
C SER A 123 5.44 -18.03 7.60
N GLU A 124 4.15 -17.68 7.61
CA GLU A 124 3.51 -16.79 6.63
C GLU A 124 4.18 -15.40 6.61
N LEU A 125 4.47 -14.82 7.79
CA LEU A 125 5.20 -13.56 7.91
C LEU A 125 6.59 -13.64 7.26
N GLY A 126 7.33 -14.71 7.53
CA GLY A 126 8.66 -14.92 6.93
C GLY A 126 8.61 -14.94 5.39
N GLN A 127 7.65 -15.67 4.82
CA GLN A 127 7.43 -15.72 3.37
C GLN A 127 7.01 -14.34 2.81
N HIS A 128 6.10 -13.66 3.51
CA HIS A 128 5.62 -12.34 3.11
C HIS A 128 6.74 -11.30 3.08
N LEU A 129 7.56 -11.22 4.13
CA LEU A 129 8.70 -10.29 4.16
C LEU A 129 9.70 -10.59 3.04
N ASN A 130 9.92 -11.86 2.72
CA ASN A 130 10.81 -12.25 1.63
C ASN A 130 10.28 -11.76 0.28
N LYS A 131 8.97 -11.85 0.06
CA LYS A 131 8.31 -11.30 -1.11
C LYS A 131 8.40 -9.77 -1.18
N THR A 132 8.08 -9.06 -0.10
CA THR A 132 8.02 -7.59 -0.11
C THR A 132 9.39 -6.94 -0.25
N GLN A 133 10.46 -7.61 0.18
CA GLN A 133 11.84 -7.12 0.07
C GLN A 133 12.34 -7.07 -1.39
N ILE A 134 12.01 -8.07 -2.21
CA ILE A 134 12.70 -8.26 -3.49
C ILE A 134 11.90 -7.68 -4.67
N CYS A 135 10.67 -7.18 -4.47
CA CYS A 135 9.76 -6.80 -5.56
C CYS A 135 9.72 -7.87 -6.67
N LEU A 136 9.91 -9.15 -6.31
CA LEU A 136 9.87 -10.29 -7.22
C LEU A 136 8.41 -10.71 -7.36
N GLN A 137 7.65 -9.98 -8.16
CA GLN A 137 6.48 -10.63 -8.80
C GLN A 137 6.93 -11.56 -9.93
N ARG A 138 8.19 -11.48 -10.36
CA ARG A 138 8.78 -12.37 -11.36
C ARG A 138 10.07 -12.93 -10.82
N GLN A 139 9.97 -14.02 -10.07
CA GLN A 139 11.10 -14.94 -10.00
C GLN A 139 11.47 -15.40 -11.42
N GLN A 140 12.68 -15.95 -11.56
CA GLN A 140 13.27 -16.35 -12.83
C GLN A 140 12.28 -17.20 -13.65
N SER A 141 12.37 -17.14 -14.99
CA SER A 141 11.45 -17.85 -15.89
C SER A 141 11.25 -19.31 -15.44
N GLY A 142 10.05 -19.66 -14.97
CA GLY A 142 9.69 -21.02 -14.56
C GLY A 142 9.38 -21.24 -13.07
N GLU A 143 9.60 -20.26 -12.19
CA GLU A 143 9.17 -20.36 -10.78
C GLU A 143 7.75 -19.81 -10.58
N GLU A 144 6.94 -20.50 -9.77
CA GLU A 144 5.59 -20.05 -9.44
C GLU A 144 5.63 -18.81 -8.52
N PRO A 145 4.72 -17.84 -8.71
CA PRO A 145 4.64 -16.68 -7.85
C PRO A 145 4.29 -17.07 -6.40
N LEU A 146 5.03 -16.53 -5.44
CA LEU A 146 4.72 -16.68 -4.01
C LEU A 146 3.43 -15.90 -3.67
N TYR A 147 2.41 -16.62 -3.22
CA TYR A 147 1.15 -16.07 -2.72
C TYR A 147 1.17 -16.04 -1.20
N THR A 148 0.83 -14.90 -0.62
CA THR A 148 0.68 -14.77 0.84
C THR A 148 -0.69 -14.24 1.18
N ARG A 149 -1.21 -14.60 2.35
CA ARG A 149 -2.43 -14.05 2.96
C ARG A 149 -2.19 -12.69 3.60
N LEU A 150 -0.96 -12.34 3.92
CA LEU A 150 -0.65 -11.06 4.53
C LEU A 150 -0.70 -9.91 3.53
N VAL A 151 -1.19 -8.77 4.00
CA VAL A 151 -1.35 -7.53 3.25
C VAL A 151 -0.47 -6.47 3.91
N SER A 152 0.60 -6.06 3.21
CA SER A 152 1.57 -5.07 3.72
C SER A 152 1.03 -3.63 3.67
N LEU A 153 1.32 -2.90 4.74
CA LEU A 153 1.10 -1.48 4.97
C LEU A 153 2.38 -0.88 5.57
N SER A 154 2.55 0.43 5.47
CA SER A 154 3.71 1.15 6.00
C SER A 154 3.29 2.37 6.79
N GLY A 155 3.99 2.65 7.90
CA GLY A 155 3.88 3.92 8.62
C GLY A 155 4.63 5.09 7.95
N HIS A 156 5.46 4.82 6.93
CA HIS A 156 6.32 5.81 6.28
C HIS A 156 5.81 6.22 4.90
N PHE A 157 5.26 7.44 4.82
CA PHE A 157 4.73 8.02 3.58
C PHE A 157 5.81 8.20 2.50
N ASN A 158 6.96 8.77 2.85
CA ASN A 158 8.08 9.04 1.95
C ASN A 158 8.63 7.75 1.31
N TRP A 159 8.81 6.71 2.12
CA TRP A 159 9.23 5.39 1.66
C TRP A 159 8.15 4.81 0.76
N THR A 160 6.89 4.73 1.20
CA THR A 160 5.82 4.19 0.34
C THR A 160 5.72 4.90 -1.01
N THR A 161 5.92 6.22 -1.04
CA THR A 161 5.98 7.03 -2.27
C THR A 161 7.15 6.62 -3.18
N GLN A 162 8.34 6.40 -2.62
CA GLN A 162 9.49 5.89 -3.39
C GLN A 162 9.25 4.45 -3.89
N LYS A 163 8.64 3.60 -3.05
CA LYS A 163 8.30 2.22 -3.41
C LYS A 163 7.42 2.17 -4.63
N ILE A 164 6.36 2.98 -4.65
CA ILE A 164 5.39 2.95 -5.74
C ILE A 164 5.99 3.52 -7.03
N CYS A 165 6.89 4.51 -6.96
CA CYS A 165 7.63 4.97 -8.14
C CYS A 165 8.42 3.80 -8.79
N LYS A 166 9.09 2.98 -7.98
CA LYS A 166 9.83 1.80 -8.46
C LYS A 166 8.95 0.66 -8.92
N LEU A 167 7.79 0.50 -8.32
CA LEU A 167 6.81 -0.48 -8.76
C LEU A 167 6.19 -0.06 -10.10
N GLY A 168 5.92 1.22 -10.31
CA GLY A 168 5.36 1.76 -11.56
C GLY A 168 6.29 1.62 -12.77
N GLU A 169 7.61 1.57 -12.58
CA GLU A 169 8.56 1.25 -13.67
C GLU A 169 8.40 -0.21 -14.18
N LYS A 170 7.75 -1.09 -13.40
CA LYS A 170 7.62 -2.53 -13.67
C LYS A 170 6.20 -2.92 -14.08
N THR A 171 5.22 -2.01 -13.99
CA THR A 171 3.82 -2.31 -14.29
C THR A 171 3.54 -2.37 -15.79
N GLY A 172 2.63 -3.26 -16.19
CA GLY A 172 2.09 -3.36 -17.55
C GLY A 172 1.18 -2.19 -17.92
N ALA A 173 0.80 -2.11 -19.20
CA ALA A 173 -0.03 -1.02 -19.73
C ALA A 173 -1.49 -1.04 -19.20
N ASP A 174 -1.93 -2.18 -18.70
CA ASP A 174 -3.24 -2.47 -18.12
C ASP A 174 -3.25 -2.40 -16.59
N GLN A 175 -2.14 -1.94 -16.00
CA GLN A 175 -1.98 -1.81 -14.55
C GLN A 175 -1.91 -0.34 -14.15
N VAL A 176 -2.55 -0.01 -13.03
CA VAL A 176 -2.55 1.34 -12.44
C VAL A 176 -1.80 1.29 -11.10
N PRO A 177 -0.49 1.58 -11.09
CA PRO A 177 0.24 1.76 -9.84
C PRO A 177 -0.20 3.05 -9.15
N GLY A 178 -0.38 3.02 -7.83
CA GLY A 178 -0.65 4.21 -7.03
C GLY A 178 -0.43 4.03 -5.54
N LEU A 179 -0.43 5.17 -4.86
CA LEU A 179 -0.28 5.28 -3.43
C LEU A 179 -1.68 5.27 -2.79
N ALA A 180 -1.96 4.25 -1.99
CA ALA A 180 -3.19 4.17 -1.21
C ALA A 180 -2.93 4.64 0.23
N LEU A 181 -3.83 5.47 0.74
CA LEU A 181 -3.81 6.03 2.08
C LEU A 181 -5.01 5.48 2.84
N PHE A 182 -4.77 4.88 4.02
CA PHE A 182 -5.82 4.30 4.84
C PHE A 182 -5.86 4.92 6.22
N GLU A 183 -7.06 5.09 6.76
CA GLU A 183 -7.25 5.46 8.17
C GLU A 183 -7.16 4.22 9.06
N SER A 184 -6.17 4.18 9.95
CA SER A 184 -5.90 3.03 10.83
C SER A 184 -7.05 2.71 11.78
N SER A 185 -7.80 3.73 12.21
CA SER A 185 -8.94 3.57 13.13
C SER A 185 -10.06 2.77 12.45
N VAL A 186 -10.37 3.08 11.19
CA VAL A 186 -11.44 2.44 10.42
C VAL A 186 -11.13 0.98 10.19
N ILE A 187 -9.89 0.65 9.79
CA ILE A 187 -9.44 -0.74 9.61
C ILE A 187 -9.71 -1.55 10.89
N LYS A 188 -9.30 -1.03 12.06
CA LYS A 188 -9.50 -1.69 13.35
C LYS A 188 -10.98 -1.89 13.69
N THR A 189 -11.81 -0.86 13.47
CA THR A 189 -13.25 -0.94 13.77
C THR A 189 -14.02 -1.88 12.83
N SER A 190 -13.49 -2.17 11.64
CA SER A 190 -14.05 -3.15 10.72
C SER A 190 -13.79 -4.61 11.13
N GLY A 191 -13.13 -4.85 12.26
CA GLY A 191 -12.80 -6.19 12.75
C GLY A 191 -11.54 -6.80 12.11
N VAL A 192 -10.83 -6.06 11.26
CA VAL A 192 -9.58 -6.50 10.65
C VAL A 192 -8.43 -6.28 11.64
N GLN A 193 -7.67 -7.35 11.89
CA GLN A 193 -6.47 -7.28 12.72
C GLN A 193 -5.33 -6.64 11.94
N ILE A 194 -4.70 -5.64 12.57
CA ILE A 194 -3.47 -5.01 12.07
C ILE A 194 -2.39 -5.25 13.12
N TRP A 195 -1.23 -5.71 12.67
CA TRP A 195 -0.08 -5.91 13.55
C TRP A 195 1.12 -5.16 13.00
N ARG A 196 1.79 -4.39 13.87
CA ARG A 196 3.11 -3.83 13.57
C ARG A 196 4.11 -4.97 13.56
N VAL A 197 4.84 -5.15 12.45
CA VAL A 197 5.78 -6.27 12.26
C VAL A 197 6.91 -6.22 13.29
N LYS A 198 7.35 -5.03 13.71
CA LYS A 198 8.32 -4.88 14.80
C LYS A 198 7.89 -5.58 16.08
N ASP A 199 6.63 -5.40 16.45
CA ASP A 199 6.08 -5.93 17.69
C ASP A 199 5.87 -7.45 17.55
N MET A 200 5.42 -7.92 16.37
CA MET A 200 5.39 -9.36 16.06
C MET A 200 6.77 -10.01 16.19
N LEU A 201 7.81 -9.38 15.66
CA LEU A 201 9.19 -9.90 15.74
C LEU A 201 9.74 -9.87 17.17
N ALA A 202 9.36 -8.89 17.98
CA ALA A 202 9.71 -8.87 19.41
C ALA A 202 9.06 -10.03 20.15
N PHE A 203 7.77 -10.30 19.93
CA PHE A 203 7.10 -11.48 20.48
C PHE A 203 7.79 -12.77 20.02
N PHE A 204 8.11 -12.87 18.73
CA PHE A 204 8.81 -14.02 18.16
C PHE A 204 10.13 -14.31 18.88
N ASP A 205 10.95 -13.28 19.14
CA ASP A 205 12.26 -13.40 19.77
C ASP A 205 12.19 -13.84 21.24
N ASP A 206 11.09 -13.51 21.93
CA ASP A 206 10.84 -13.88 23.32
C ASP A 206 10.08 -15.21 23.46
N SER A 207 9.57 -15.75 22.35
CA SER A 207 8.83 -17.01 22.30
C SER A 207 9.71 -18.23 22.03
N ARG A 208 9.13 -19.42 22.17
CA ARG A 208 9.73 -20.71 21.76
C ARG A 208 9.86 -20.89 20.24
N LEU A 209 9.22 -20.03 19.46
CA LEU A 209 9.14 -20.14 18.00
C LEU A 209 10.51 -19.95 17.32
N LYS A 210 11.40 -19.18 17.95
CA LYS A 210 12.76 -18.95 17.44
C LYS A 210 13.60 -20.22 17.34
N ASP A 211 13.21 -21.28 18.07
CA ASP A 211 13.92 -22.55 18.06
C ASP A 211 13.51 -23.41 16.84
N SER A 212 12.33 -23.16 16.25
CA SER A 212 11.76 -23.92 15.13
C SER A 212 11.71 -23.16 13.80
N LEU A 213 11.66 -21.83 13.83
CA LEU A 213 11.54 -20.97 12.66
C LEU A 213 12.69 -19.96 12.60
N THR A 214 13.04 -19.51 11.39
CA THR A 214 14.09 -18.50 11.21
C THR A 214 13.60 -17.40 10.25
N ILE A 215 13.50 -16.17 10.77
CA ILE A 215 13.31 -14.96 9.97
C ILE A 215 14.67 -14.23 9.91
N SER A 216 15.24 -14.15 8.71
CA SER A 216 16.61 -13.65 8.53
C SER A 216 16.77 -12.18 8.98
N SER A 217 17.97 -11.81 9.41
CA SER A 217 18.29 -10.43 9.82
C SER A 217 18.10 -9.40 8.69
N GLN A 218 18.16 -9.84 7.44
CA GLN A 218 17.89 -8.99 6.29
C GLN A 218 16.40 -8.64 6.18
N LEU A 219 15.52 -9.63 6.32
CA LEU A 219 14.06 -9.46 6.31
C LEU A 219 13.60 -8.58 7.47
N ARG A 220 14.17 -8.80 8.66
CA ARG A 220 13.89 -7.98 9.85
C ARG A 220 14.25 -6.52 9.61
N ARG A 221 15.46 -6.24 9.10
CA ARG A 221 15.90 -4.87 8.78
C ARG A 221 15.01 -4.23 7.72
N TRP A 222 14.59 -4.99 6.72
CA TRP A 222 13.65 -4.50 5.70
C TRP A 222 12.32 -4.05 6.31
N ALA A 223 11.68 -4.91 7.10
CA ALA A 223 10.43 -4.59 7.78
C ALA A 223 10.56 -3.36 8.69
N MET A 224 11.71 -3.22 9.38
CA MET A 224 11.97 -2.06 10.26
C MET A 224 12.12 -0.77 9.47
N ASN A 225 12.81 -0.79 8.32
CA ASN A 225 12.96 0.38 7.47
C ASN A 225 11.61 0.87 6.92
N ALA A 226 10.66 -0.04 6.74
CA ALA A 226 9.32 0.26 6.26
C ALA A 226 8.35 0.72 7.34
N ASP A 227 8.70 0.63 8.63
CA ASP A 227 7.72 0.59 9.72
C ASP A 227 6.50 -0.25 9.28
N GLU A 228 6.77 -1.52 8.95
CA GLU A 228 5.80 -2.37 8.29
C GLU A 228 4.69 -2.80 9.24
N TYR A 229 3.47 -2.74 8.74
CA TYR A 229 2.26 -3.28 9.36
C TYR A 229 1.67 -4.30 8.41
N VAL A 230 1.03 -5.34 8.95
CA VAL A 230 0.37 -6.36 8.16
C VAL A 230 -1.07 -6.55 8.60
N CYS A 231 -1.95 -6.75 7.63
CA CYS A 231 -3.32 -7.22 7.84
C CYS A 231 -3.47 -8.64 7.32
N TRP A 232 -4.40 -9.40 7.88
CA TRP A 232 -4.77 -10.71 7.34
C TRP A 232 -5.78 -10.54 6.20
N GLU A 233 -5.44 -11.07 5.03
CA GLU A 233 -6.24 -11.22 3.81
C GLU A 233 -6.71 -9.96 3.08
N PHE A 234 -7.10 -8.88 3.76
CA PHE A 234 -7.59 -7.67 3.09
C PHE A 234 -7.53 -6.42 3.97
N ILE A 235 -7.66 -5.25 3.33
CA ILE A 235 -7.94 -3.97 3.98
C ILE A 235 -9.36 -3.52 3.56
N PRO A 236 -10.23 -3.13 4.52
CA PRO A 236 -11.57 -2.64 4.21
C PRO A 236 -11.52 -1.44 3.29
N ARG A 237 -12.40 -1.41 2.28
CA ARG A 237 -12.47 -0.30 1.34
C ARG A 237 -12.86 1.01 2.01
N ASP A 238 -13.74 0.96 3.00
CA ASP A 238 -14.17 2.14 3.77
C ASP A 238 -13.02 2.81 4.54
N ALA A 239 -11.90 2.12 4.75
CA ALA A 239 -10.72 2.69 5.36
C ALA A 239 -9.87 3.51 4.37
N LEU A 240 -10.09 3.35 3.06
CA LEU A 240 -9.38 4.12 2.04
C LEU A 240 -9.80 5.58 2.11
N VAL A 241 -8.82 6.45 2.29
CA VAL A 241 -9.00 7.91 2.29
C VAL A 241 -8.69 8.49 0.90
N ALA A 242 -7.63 7.99 0.26
CA ALA A 242 -7.23 8.43 -1.06
C ALA A 242 -6.43 7.34 -1.78
N PHE A 243 -6.59 7.27 -3.10
CA PHE A 243 -5.68 6.55 -3.99
C PHE A 243 -5.14 7.53 -5.03
N VAL A 244 -3.82 7.69 -5.09
CA VAL A 244 -3.15 8.63 -6.00
C VAL A 244 -2.30 7.84 -6.99
N SER A 245 -2.64 7.91 -8.28
CA SER A 245 -1.86 7.19 -9.30
C SER A 245 -0.41 7.68 -9.35
N VAL A 246 0.53 6.80 -9.72
CA VAL A 246 1.93 7.21 -9.94
C VAL A 246 2.01 8.29 -11.00
N SER A 247 1.20 8.21 -12.05
CA SER A 247 1.12 9.26 -13.05
C SER A 247 0.78 10.61 -12.43
N ASP A 248 -0.17 10.69 -11.51
CA ASP A 248 -0.51 11.96 -10.84
C ASP A 248 0.59 12.40 -9.87
N LEU A 249 1.17 11.48 -9.11
CA LEU A 249 2.28 11.77 -8.20
C LEU A 249 3.52 12.31 -8.94
N THR A 250 3.83 11.73 -10.10
CA THR A 250 5.06 11.98 -10.85
C THR A 250 4.87 12.90 -12.05
N GLN A 251 3.63 13.26 -12.41
CA GLN A 251 3.32 13.97 -13.66
C GLN A 251 4.22 15.19 -13.79
N GLN A 252 5.06 15.13 -14.82
CA GLN A 252 5.99 16.15 -15.22
C GLN A 252 5.26 17.27 -15.98
N LEU A 253 5.60 18.50 -15.62
CA LEU A 253 5.68 19.67 -16.50
C LEU A 253 4.40 20.50 -16.78
N ASP A 254 4.26 21.56 -16.00
CA ASP A 254 4.29 22.89 -16.62
C ASP A 254 5.69 23.02 -17.25
N ASN A 255 5.82 23.58 -18.45
CA ASN A 255 7.00 23.61 -19.35
C ASN A 255 8.39 24.04 -18.77
N ASN A 256 8.57 24.16 -17.45
CA ASN A 256 9.75 24.68 -16.75
C ASN A 256 10.49 23.67 -15.83
N GLY A 257 10.08 22.40 -15.75
CA GLY A 257 10.87 21.35 -15.08
C GLY A 257 10.80 21.28 -13.54
N LYS A 258 9.80 21.89 -12.89
CA LYS A 258 9.74 22.04 -11.42
C LYS A 258 8.73 21.13 -10.72
N ALA A 259 8.95 19.81 -10.75
CA ALA A 259 8.18 18.86 -9.93
C ALA A 259 8.73 18.75 -8.50
N PHE A 260 7.89 18.34 -7.53
CA PHE A 260 8.31 18.03 -6.16
C PHE A 260 9.02 16.68 -6.05
N LEU A 261 8.58 15.66 -6.79
CA LEU A 261 9.31 14.41 -6.86
C LEU A 261 10.46 14.56 -7.86
N ARG A 262 11.69 14.67 -7.34
CA ARG A 262 12.91 14.76 -8.14
C ARG A 262 13.08 13.53 -9.02
N LYS A 263 13.70 13.69 -10.20
CA LYS A 263 14.06 12.57 -11.07
C LYS A 263 14.93 11.54 -10.34
N GLU A 264 15.84 12.01 -9.49
CA GLU A 264 16.70 11.15 -8.67
C GLU A 264 15.89 10.35 -7.64
N PHE A 265 14.82 10.93 -7.09
CA PHE A 265 13.92 10.24 -6.16
C PHE A 265 13.15 9.13 -6.86
N VAL A 266 12.54 9.44 -8.01
CA VAL A 266 11.77 8.48 -8.81
C VAL A 266 12.65 7.32 -9.28
N SER A 267 13.88 7.61 -9.72
CA SER A 267 14.78 6.61 -10.33
C SER A 267 15.74 5.89 -9.36
N ALA A 268 15.77 6.22 -8.08
CA ALA A 268 16.64 5.54 -7.10
C ALA A 268 16.04 4.22 -6.63
N ASP A 269 16.84 3.16 -6.47
CA ASP A 269 16.33 1.83 -6.09
C ASP A 269 15.77 1.77 -4.67
N ASN A 270 16.25 2.64 -3.79
CA ASN A 270 15.79 2.80 -2.42
C ASN A 270 16.14 4.21 -1.90
N LEU A 271 15.58 4.60 -0.76
CA LEU A 271 15.84 5.91 -0.14
C LEU A 271 17.33 6.13 0.22
N ALA A 272 18.09 5.08 0.54
CA ALA A 272 19.53 5.23 0.80
C ALA A 272 20.29 5.58 -0.49
N ASN A 273 19.98 4.92 -1.61
CA ASN A 273 20.52 5.24 -2.93
C ASN A 273 20.15 6.67 -3.36
N MET A 274 18.94 7.13 -3.02
CA MET A 274 18.51 8.49 -3.27
C MET A 274 19.35 9.52 -2.50
N ARG A 275 19.61 9.29 -1.21
CA ARG A 275 20.49 10.15 -0.38
C ARG A 275 21.91 10.28 -0.93
N LEU A 276 22.44 9.25 -1.58
CA LEU A 276 23.75 9.28 -2.22
C LEU A 276 23.82 10.16 -3.48
N ARG A 277 22.68 10.47 -4.12
CA ARG A 277 22.61 11.29 -5.33
C ARG A 277 22.65 12.80 -5.06
N GLY A 278 22.81 13.19 -3.79
CA GLY A 278 22.89 14.58 -3.36
C GLY A 278 21.53 15.28 -3.29
N CYS A 279 21.49 16.41 -2.59
CA CYS A 279 20.30 17.24 -2.46
C CYS A 279 20.28 18.35 -3.52
N GLU A 280 19.09 18.70 -4.00
CA GLU A 280 18.87 19.89 -4.81
C GLU A 280 18.77 21.09 -3.87
N ARG A 281 19.60 22.10 -4.11
CA ARG A 281 19.58 23.35 -3.32
C ARG A 281 18.54 24.30 -3.89
N ILE A 282 17.55 24.65 -3.09
CA ILE A 282 16.44 25.53 -3.50
C ILE A 282 16.06 26.51 -2.38
N SER A 283 15.40 27.61 -2.73
CA SER A 283 14.86 28.54 -1.72
C SER A 283 13.68 27.93 -0.98
N LEU A 284 13.35 28.47 0.20
CA LEU A 284 12.15 28.13 0.93
C LEU A 284 10.88 28.32 0.08
N GLU A 285 10.77 29.45 -0.62
CA GLU A 285 9.64 29.77 -1.50
C GLU A 285 9.47 28.75 -2.63
N GLU A 286 10.57 28.30 -3.24
CA GLU A 286 10.50 27.28 -4.29
C GLU A 286 10.12 25.91 -3.71
N TYR A 287 10.60 25.55 -2.52
CA TYR A 287 10.21 24.30 -1.88
C TYR A 287 8.73 24.30 -1.50
N THR A 288 8.24 25.37 -0.87
CA THR A 288 6.83 25.48 -0.46
C THR A 288 5.91 25.43 -1.68
N GLU A 289 6.25 26.13 -2.77
CA GLU A 289 5.49 26.08 -4.03
C GLU A 289 5.38 24.64 -4.57
N ARG A 290 6.51 23.91 -4.65
CA ARG A 290 6.54 22.52 -5.14
C ARG A 290 5.78 21.59 -4.20
N ALA A 291 6.00 21.70 -2.88
CA ALA A 291 5.33 20.88 -1.86
C ALA A 291 3.81 21.11 -1.87
N SER A 292 3.36 22.36 -1.93
CA SER A 292 1.94 22.71 -2.04
C SER A 292 1.28 22.09 -3.27
N ARG A 293 1.94 22.15 -4.44
CA ARG A 293 1.43 21.50 -5.66
C ARG A 293 1.35 19.98 -5.50
N PHE A 294 2.34 19.36 -4.87
CA PHE A 294 2.31 17.93 -4.59
C PHE A 294 1.13 17.54 -3.69
N LEU A 295 0.92 18.29 -2.61
CA LEU A 295 -0.23 18.10 -1.71
C LEU A 295 -1.58 18.29 -2.44
N LEU A 296 -1.70 19.28 -3.33
CA LEU A 296 -2.93 19.47 -4.13
C LEU A 296 -3.30 18.25 -4.95
N ARG A 297 -2.32 17.56 -5.52
CA ARG A 297 -2.56 16.34 -6.32
C ARG A 297 -3.03 15.19 -5.46
N ILE A 298 -2.58 15.10 -4.21
CA ILE A 298 -3.14 14.13 -3.26
C ILE A 298 -4.58 14.52 -2.95
N PHE A 299 -4.82 15.79 -2.63
CA PHE A 299 -6.16 16.27 -2.29
C PHE A 299 -7.16 16.13 -3.44
N SER A 300 -6.75 16.30 -4.70
CA SER A 300 -7.65 16.11 -5.86
C SER A 300 -8.14 14.67 -6.03
N ASN A 301 -7.48 13.70 -5.40
CA ASN A 301 -7.84 12.29 -5.44
C ASN A 301 -8.67 11.84 -4.21
N ILE A 302 -9.09 12.78 -3.37
CA ILE A 302 -10.01 12.50 -2.27
C ILE A 302 -11.44 12.64 -2.80
N SER A 303 -12.16 11.53 -2.85
CA SER A 303 -13.49 11.41 -3.48
C SER A 303 -14.61 12.06 -2.70
N SER A 304 -14.48 12.15 -1.37
CA SER A 304 -15.57 12.63 -0.51
C SER A 304 -15.13 13.64 0.54
N TRP A 305 -16.12 14.37 1.02
CA TRP A 305 -15.97 15.28 2.14
C TRP A 305 -15.58 14.56 3.44
N ASP A 306 -16.17 13.39 3.68
CA ASP A 306 -15.92 12.63 4.88
C ASP A 306 -14.50 12.04 4.89
N ASP A 307 -13.96 11.68 3.73
CA ASP A 307 -12.56 11.25 3.60
C ASP A 307 -11.58 12.39 3.87
N MET A 308 -11.88 13.61 3.42
CA MET A 308 -11.03 14.77 3.70
C MET A 308 -10.96 15.07 5.21
N LYS A 309 -12.07 14.93 5.95
CA LYS A 309 -12.09 15.14 7.42
C LYS A 309 -11.20 14.16 8.17
N ARG A 310 -10.95 12.97 7.60
CA ARG A 310 -10.11 11.93 8.20
C ARG A 310 -8.62 12.28 8.10
N LEU A 311 -8.25 13.30 7.31
CA LEU A 311 -6.87 13.78 7.23
C LEU A 311 -6.63 14.91 8.23
N ASP A 312 -5.76 14.66 9.20
CA ASP A 312 -5.28 15.68 10.12
C ASP A 312 -4.23 16.57 9.44
N ILE A 313 -4.33 17.90 9.64
CA ILE A 313 -3.47 18.90 8.99
C ILE A 313 -2.00 18.69 9.37
N ASN A 314 -1.72 18.36 10.63
CA ASN A 314 -0.35 18.16 11.08
C ASN A 314 0.24 16.89 10.44
N THR A 315 -0.58 15.83 10.33
CA THR A 315 -0.20 14.59 9.63
C THR A 315 0.16 14.85 8.17
N ILE A 316 -0.67 15.63 7.45
CA ILE A 316 -0.38 16.00 6.06
C ILE A 316 0.86 16.88 5.97
N ALA A 317 1.00 17.88 6.86
CA ALA A 317 2.16 18.76 6.87
C ALA A 317 3.44 17.94 7.03
N ASN A 318 3.47 17.02 8.00
CA ASN A 318 4.60 16.13 8.29
C ASN A 318 5.09 15.34 7.07
N TRP A 319 4.23 15.08 6.06
CA TRP A 319 4.67 14.45 4.82
C TRP A 319 5.75 15.26 4.10
N VAL A 320 5.73 16.60 4.20
CA VAL A 320 6.62 17.50 3.45
C VAL A 320 7.48 18.41 4.34
N LEU A 321 7.40 18.31 5.68
CA LEU A 321 8.21 19.17 6.58
C LEU A 321 9.69 18.77 6.66
N SER A 322 10.08 17.65 6.06
CA SER A 322 11.48 17.20 6.04
C SER A 322 12.07 17.28 4.62
N PRO A 323 12.47 18.48 4.12
CA PRO A 323 13.03 18.64 2.78
C PRO A 323 14.13 17.64 2.44
N PHE A 324 15.01 17.34 3.40
CA PHE A 324 16.12 16.41 3.21
C PHE A 324 15.66 14.99 2.87
N GLU A 325 14.53 14.53 3.42
CA GLU A 325 13.98 13.21 3.09
C GLU A 325 13.49 13.10 1.65
N TRP A 326 13.14 14.24 1.05
CA TRP A 326 12.75 14.38 -0.34
C TRP A 326 13.93 14.76 -1.25
N GLY A 327 15.13 14.92 -0.68
CA GLY A 327 16.35 15.29 -1.40
C GLY A 327 16.49 16.78 -1.65
N TYR A 328 15.99 17.61 -0.77
CA TYR A 328 16.14 19.05 -0.86
C TYR A 328 17.02 19.57 0.27
N GLU A 329 17.86 20.56 -0.05
CA GLU A 329 18.62 21.35 0.89
C GLU A 329 18.13 22.79 0.76
N LEU A 330 17.49 23.33 1.79
CA LEU A 330 16.98 24.70 1.75
C LEU A 330 18.14 25.69 1.84
N ILE A 331 18.13 26.68 0.95
CA ILE A 331 19.10 27.78 0.94
C ILE A 331 18.59 28.86 1.89
N GLY A 332 19.20 28.98 3.07
CA GLY A 332 18.95 30.07 4.03
C GLY A 332 19.27 29.71 5.49
N PHE A 333 18.73 30.46 6.46
CA PHE A 333 19.05 30.34 7.90
C PHE A 333 18.08 29.38 8.61
N SER A 334 18.41 28.92 9.83
CA SER A 334 17.59 27.96 10.59
C SER A 334 16.15 28.42 10.87
N GLU A 335 15.87 29.72 10.82
CA GLU A 335 14.54 30.33 10.92
C GLU A 335 13.60 29.88 9.78
N ASP A 336 14.15 29.40 8.66
CA ASP A 336 13.39 28.97 7.48
C ASP A 336 12.56 27.69 7.70
N LEU A 337 12.86 26.89 8.72
CA LEU A 337 12.11 25.65 9.02
C LEU A 337 10.81 25.92 9.79
N GLU A 338 10.81 26.88 10.71
CA GLU A 338 9.57 27.31 11.40
C GLU A 338 8.65 28.02 10.40
N ASP A 339 9.22 28.84 9.52
CA ASP A 339 8.51 29.47 8.42
C ASP A 339 7.92 28.41 7.46
N LEU A 340 8.68 27.36 7.12
CA LEU A 340 8.19 26.25 6.29
C LEU A 340 6.91 25.62 6.86
N GLU A 341 6.92 25.30 8.15
CA GLU A 341 5.75 24.73 8.81
C GLU A 341 4.55 25.67 8.74
N GLY A 342 4.75 26.95 9.07
CA GLY A 342 3.73 27.98 8.97
C GLY A 342 3.13 28.09 7.57
N TYR A 343 3.96 28.09 6.52
CA TYR A 343 3.51 28.15 5.13
C TYR A 343 2.70 26.91 4.72
N ILE A 344 3.20 25.70 5.02
CA ILE A 344 2.54 24.45 4.64
C ILE A 344 1.19 24.30 5.38
N VAL A 345 1.17 24.56 6.68
CA VAL A 345 -0.07 24.49 7.47
C VAL A 345 -1.09 25.52 6.97
N SER A 346 -0.67 26.77 6.74
CA SER A 346 -1.53 27.83 6.20
C SER A 346 -2.08 27.46 4.82
N PHE A 347 -1.23 26.86 3.97
CA PHE A 347 -1.61 26.36 2.65
C PHE A 347 -2.70 25.28 2.76
N ILE A 348 -2.46 24.23 3.57
CA ILE A 348 -3.43 23.14 3.77
C ILE A 348 -4.75 23.68 4.30
N GLN A 349 -4.71 24.55 5.33
CA GLN A 349 -5.91 25.18 5.88
C GLN A 349 -6.67 26.00 4.85
N THR A 350 -5.97 26.67 3.94
CA THR A 350 -6.58 27.46 2.87
C THR A 350 -7.28 26.57 1.85
N GLU A 351 -6.63 25.48 1.43
CA GLU A 351 -7.22 24.51 0.51
C GLU A 351 -8.40 23.76 1.14
N PHE A 352 -8.30 23.44 2.43
CA PHE A 352 -9.38 22.87 3.21
C PHE A 352 -10.57 23.84 3.27
N ARG A 353 -10.33 25.13 3.54
CA ARG A 353 -11.37 26.18 3.54
C ARG A 353 -12.01 26.37 2.16
N LYS A 354 -11.24 26.41 1.08
CA LYS A 354 -11.76 26.48 -0.30
C LYS A 354 -12.71 25.33 -0.63
N ARG A 355 -12.49 24.17 0.00
CA ARG A 355 -13.32 22.96 -0.12
C ARG A 355 -14.42 22.85 0.94
N GLY A 356 -14.59 23.87 1.80
CA GLY A 356 -15.69 23.97 2.77
C GLY A 356 -15.35 23.54 4.21
N PHE A 357 -14.07 23.39 4.58
CA PHE A 357 -13.67 23.02 5.94
C PHE A 357 -13.56 24.22 6.88
N PRO A 358 -14.21 24.17 8.06
CA PRO A 358 -13.98 25.18 9.08
C PRO A 358 -12.52 25.06 9.54
N SER A 359 -11.74 26.13 9.45
CA SER A 359 -10.42 26.17 10.09
C SER A 359 -10.60 25.85 11.58
N ASN A 360 -9.81 24.90 12.10
CA ASN A 360 -9.83 24.52 13.51
C ASN A 360 -9.88 25.78 14.39
N GLY A 361 -11.06 26.03 14.99
CA GLY A 361 -11.38 27.28 15.68
C GLY A 361 -12.80 27.82 15.42
N GLU A 362 -13.39 27.57 14.25
CA GLU A 362 -14.74 28.09 13.92
C GLU A 362 -15.86 27.05 14.10
N GLY A 363 -15.53 25.77 14.13
CA GLY A 363 -16.49 24.67 14.28
C GLY A 363 -17.15 24.53 15.66
N LEU A 364 -16.63 25.21 16.69
CA LEU A 364 -17.22 25.19 18.04
C LEU A 364 -18.28 26.28 18.29
N MET A 365 -18.47 27.22 17.35
CA MET A 365 -19.43 28.33 17.51
C MET A 365 -20.75 28.10 16.77
N LEU A 366 -20.86 27.11 15.88
CA LEU A 366 -22.06 26.93 15.04
C LEU A 366 -23.07 25.88 15.56
N VAL A 367 -22.86 25.27 16.72
CA VAL A 367 -23.86 24.37 17.37
C VAL A 367 -24.65 25.07 18.48
N LYS A 368 -24.47 26.38 18.70
CA LYS A 368 -25.24 27.15 19.70
C LYS A 368 -26.17 28.24 19.15
N ALA A 369 -26.35 28.32 17.83
CA ALA A 369 -27.27 29.28 17.22
C ALA A 369 -28.25 28.58 16.26
N GLY A 370 -29.33 28.06 16.84
CA GLY A 370 -30.42 27.37 16.15
C GLY A 370 -30.87 26.22 17.05
N GLY A 371 -31.80 26.40 17.98
CA GLY A 371 -33.09 27.08 17.83
C GLY A 371 -34.15 26.00 18.02
#